data_AF-A0A482X1F2-F1
#
_entry.id   AF-A0A482X1F2-F1
#
_cell.length_a   1.000
_cell.length_b   1.000
_cell.length_c   1.000
_cell.angle_alpha   90.00
_cell.angle_beta   90.00
_cell.angle_gamma   90.00
#
_symmetry.space_group_name_H-M   'P 1'
#
loop_
_entity.id
_entity.type
_entity.pdbx_description
1 polymer ?
#
loop_
_entity_poly.entity_id
_entity_poly.type
_entity_poly.pdbx_seq_one_letter_code
_entity_poly.pdbx_strand_id
1 'polypeptide(L)'
;MLCLLVLLYGAESWTLNQAISAKLEAFEMWLYRRMLRVSWVDRITNQEILSRMRKGKELLPMIKSRKLEYLGHIMRNTERYQLLQVILQGKILGRRGVGEGVSHG
;
A
#
# COMPACT_ATOMS: atom_id res chain seq x y z
N MET A 1 2.03 8.57 -19.52
CA MET A 1 1.28 7.36 -19.10
C MET A 1 2.20 6.23 -18.59
N LEU A 2 3.42 6.06 -19.11
CA LEU A 2 4.40 5.04 -18.67
C LEU A 2 4.84 5.11 -17.19
N CYS A 3 4.87 6.29 -16.56
CA CYS A 3 5.33 6.44 -15.17
C CYS A 3 4.43 5.72 -14.14
N LEU A 4 3.15 5.52 -14.45
CA LEU A 4 2.21 4.86 -13.53
C LEU A 4 2.49 3.36 -13.42
N LEU A 5 2.91 2.71 -14.52
CA LEU A 5 3.19 1.27 -14.54
C LEU A 5 4.42 0.93 -13.71
N VAL A 6 5.51 1.69 -13.87
CA VAL A 6 6.76 1.49 -13.11
C VAL A 6 6.55 1.76 -11.62
N LEU A 7 5.80 2.82 -11.28
CA LEU A 7 5.47 3.13 -9.89
C LEU A 7 4.63 2.03 -9.26
N LEU A 8 3.64 1.51 -9.99
CA LEU A 8 2.74 0.48 -9.49
C LEU A 8 3.48 -0.82 -9.22
N TYR A 9 4.41 -1.20 -10.09
CA TYR A 9 5.32 -2.32 -9.87
C TYR A 9 6.21 -2.09 -8.63
N GLY A 10 6.83 -0.91 -8.51
CA GLY A 10 7.63 -0.58 -7.33
C GLY A 10 6.85 -0.62 -6.02
N ALA A 11 5.60 -0.15 -6.04
CA ALA A 11 4.70 -0.14 -4.89
C ALA A 11 4.32 -1.54 -4.38
N GLU A 12 4.47 -2.60 -5.20
CA GLU A 12 4.29 -3.98 -4.74
C GLU A 12 5.30 -4.32 -3.65
N SER A 13 6.57 -3.90 -3.83
CA SER A 13 7.68 -4.11 -2.88
C SER A 13 7.70 -3.15 -1.69
N TRP A 14 6.99 -2.01 -1.77
CA TRP A 14 7.00 -1.01 -0.71
C TRP A 14 6.00 -1.34 0.40
N THR A 15 6.43 -1.17 1.65
CA THR A 15 5.51 -1.14 2.80
C THR A 15 4.71 0.16 2.76
N LEU A 16 3.39 0.07 2.64
CA LEU A 16 2.52 1.25 2.66
C LEU A 16 2.50 1.86 4.06
N ASN A 17 3.28 2.91 4.26
CA ASN A 17 3.18 3.78 5.42
C ASN A 17 2.49 5.11 5.03
N GLN A 18 2.21 5.94 6.03
CA GLN A 18 1.56 7.24 5.81
C GLN A 18 2.42 8.17 4.94
N ALA A 19 3.75 8.14 5.11
CA ALA A 19 4.67 8.97 4.35
C ALA A 19 4.68 8.62 2.85
N ILE A 20 4.72 7.33 2.51
CA ILE A 20 4.65 6.84 1.13
C ILE A 20 3.26 7.12 0.54
N SER A 21 2.20 6.95 1.33
CA SER A 21 0.84 7.30 0.90
C SER A 21 0.73 8.78 0.50
N ALA A 22 1.27 9.69 1.33
CA ALA A 22 1.30 11.12 1.02
C ALA A 22 2.13 11.43 -0.22
N LYS A 23 3.30 10.78 -0.39
CA LYS A 23 4.15 10.92 -1.58
C LYS A 23 3.44 10.45 -2.85
N LEU A 24 2.70 9.34 -2.79
CA LEU A 24 1.94 8.82 -3.94
C LEU A 24 0.83 9.79 -4.35
N GLU A 25 0.10 10.35 -3.39
CA GLU A 25 -0.93 11.36 -3.70
C GLU A 25 -0.33 12.64 -4.28
N ALA A 26 0.78 13.13 -3.72
CA ALA A 26 1.48 14.30 -4.26
C ALA A 26 2.01 14.04 -5.68
N PHE A 27 2.54 12.83 -5.93
CA PHE A 27 3.00 12.40 -7.24
C PHE A 27 1.86 12.33 -8.26
N GLU A 28 0.70 11.79 -7.87
CA GLU A 28 -0.50 11.75 -8.72
C GLU A 28 -0.95 13.18 -9.10
N MET A 29 -0.95 14.11 -8.15
CA MET A 29 -1.26 15.52 -8.41
C MET A 29 -0.24 16.20 -9.31
N TRP A 30 1.04 15.87 -9.14
CA TRP A 30 2.11 16.36 -10.02
C TRP A 30 1.93 15.86 -11.45
N LEU A 31 1.57 14.59 -11.63
CA LEU A 31 1.25 14.02 -12.94
C LEU A 31 0.06 14.72 -13.61
N TYR A 32 -1.03 14.95 -12.88
CA TYR A 32 -2.20 15.66 -13.44
C TYR A 32 -1.85 17.09 -13.84
N ARG A 33 -1.10 17.83 -13.02
CA ARG A 33 -0.62 19.18 -13.38
C ARG A 33 0.23 19.15 -14.65
N ARG A 34 1.12 18.17 -14.79
CA ARG A 34 1.98 18.01 -15.97
C ARG A 34 1.18 17.65 -17.22
N MET A 35 0.14 16.81 -17.10
CA MET A 35 -0.76 16.47 -18.20
C MET A 35 -1.59 17.68 -18.66
N LEU A 36 -2.10 18.47 -17.71
CA LEU A 36 -2.86 19.69 -18.00
C LEU A 36 -1.98 20.89 -18.39
N ARG A 37 -0.65 20.73 -18.39
CA ARG A 37 0.34 21.80 -18.64
C ARG A 37 0.13 23.04 -17.76
N VAL A 38 -0.34 22.83 -16.52
CA VAL A 38 -0.60 23.92 -15.56
C VAL A 38 0.73 24.42 -15.00
N SER A 39 0.95 25.73 -15.09
CA SER A 39 2.11 26.37 -14.47
C SER A 39 1.91 26.49 -12.97
N TRP A 40 3.00 26.52 -12.21
CA TRP A 40 2.93 26.82 -10.78
C TRP A 40 2.42 28.24 -10.50
N VAL A 41 2.60 29.17 -11.46
CA VAL A 41 2.14 30.56 -11.38
C VAL A 41 0.61 30.66 -11.37
N ASP A 42 -0.08 29.70 -12.00
CA ASP A 42 -1.54 29.70 -12.12
C ASP A 42 -2.24 29.46 -10.77
N ARG A 43 -1.49 29.09 -9.71
CA ARG A 43 -1.97 28.86 -8.33
C ARG A 43 -3.25 28.01 -8.23
N ILE A 44 -3.39 27.03 -9.13
CA ILE A 44 -4.58 26.18 -9.22
C ILE A 44 -4.62 25.17 -8.08
N THR A 45 -5.77 25.11 -7.40
CA THR A 45 -6.01 24.18 -6.28
C THR A 45 -6.05 22.72 -6.76
N ASN A 46 -5.77 21.78 -5.85
CA ASN A 46 -5.85 20.35 -6.18
C ASN A 46 -7.27 19.92 -6.59
N GLN A 47 -8.31 20.51 -5.99
CA GLN A 47 -9.70 20.21 -6.33
C GLN A 47 -10.05 20.63 -7.76
N GLU A 48 -9.56 21.80 -8.17
CA GLU A 48 -9.77 22.29 -9.54
C GLU A 48 -9.04 21.43 -10.58
N ILE A 49 -7.82 20.97 -10.27
CA ILE A 49 -7.10 19.99 -11.11
C ILE A 49 -7.92 18.70 -11.28
N LEU A 50 -8.47 18.15 -10.19
CA LEU A 50 -9.31 16.95 -10.22
C LEU A 50 -10.59 17.16 -11.03
N SER A 51 -11.24 18.31 -10.88
CA SER A 51 -12.43 18.72 -11.64
C SER A 51 -12.14 18.75 -13.15
N ARG A 52 -11.02 19.36 -13.56
CA ARG A 52 -10.58 19.42 -14.96
C ARG A 52 -10.27 18.04 -15.53
N MET A 53 -9.64 17.18 -14.74
CA MET A 53 -9.40 15.78 -15.12
C MET A 53 -10.68 14.94 -15.15
N ARG A 54 -11.78 15.44 -14.54
CA ARG A 54 -13.03 14.71 -14.31
C ARG A 54 -12.82 13.37 -13.60
N LYS A 55 -11.85 13.34 -12.69
CA LYS A 55 -11.41 12.13 -11.97
C LYS A 55 -11.07 12.43 -10.51
N GLY A 56 -11.19 11.42 -9.66
CA GLY A 56 -10.68 11.44 -8.29
C GLY A 56 -9.22 10.99 -8.21
N LYS A 57 -8.68 10.91 -6.99
CA LYS A 57 -7.41 10.20 -6.73
C LYS A 57 -7.64 8.69 -6.85
N GLU A 58 -6.93 8.02 -7.73
CA GLU A 58 -7.14 6.60 -8.04
C GLU A 58 -5.94 5.73 -7.65
N LEU A 59 -4.75 6.31 -7.61
CA LEU A 59 -3.50 5.57 -7.45
C LEU A 59 -3.39 4.86 -6.09
N LEU A 60 -3.59 5.59 -4.98
CA LEU A 60 -3.49 5.02 -3.65
C LEU A 60 -4.57 3.96 -3.38
N PRO A 61 -5.85 4.18 -3.71
CA PRO A 61 -6.89 3.15 -3.64
C PRO A 61 -6.55 1.89 -4.46
N MET A 62 -6.04 2.06 -5.69
CA MET A 62 -5.68 0.94 -6.56
C MET A 62 -4.56 0.08 -5.95
N ILE A 63 -3.51 0.69 -5.41
CA ILE A 63 -2.42 -0.04 -4.75
C ILE A 63 -2.94 -0.80 -3.52
N LYS A 64 -3.81 -0.16 -2.71
CA LYS A 64 -4.43 -0.81 -1.55
C LYS A 64 -5.29 -2.00 -1.96
N SER A 65 -6.12 -1.84 -2.98
CA SER A 65 -6.99 -2.92 -3.49
C SER A 65 -6.16 -4.12 -3.95
N ARG A 66 -5.11 -3.90 -4.75
CA ARG A 66 -4.23 -4.98 -5.22
C ARG A 66 -3.53 -5.71 -4.08
N LYS A 67 -3.02 -4.97 -3.08
CA LYS A 67 -2.41 -5.59 -1.89
C LYS A 67 -3.44 -6.42 -1.12
N LEU A 68 -4.66 -5.93 -0.95
CA LEU A 68 -5.73 -6.69 -0.29
C LEU A 68 -6.15 -7.92 -1.07
N GLU A 69 -6.27 -7.83 -2.40
CA GLU A 69 -6.56 -8.99 -3.26
C GLU A 69 -5.47 -10.06 -3.16
N TYR A 70 -4.20 -9.66 -3.18
CA TYR A 70 -3.07 -10.56 -3.00
C TYR A 70 -3.10 -11.24 -1.62
N LEU A 71 -3.30 -10.47 -0.55
CA LEU A 71 -3.45 -11.03 0.79
C LEU A 71 -4.65 -11.99 0.88
N GLY A 72 -5.79 -11.61 0.29
CA GLY A 72 -6.97 -12.48 0.22
C GLY A 72 -6.74 -13.74 -0.61
N HIS A 73 -5.88 -13.69 -1.63
CA HIS A 73 -5.46 -14.88 -2.37
C HIS A 73 -4.61 -15.82 -1.51
N ILE A 74 -3.64 -15.27 -0.76
CA ILE A 74 -2.83 -16.03 0.20
C ILE A 74 -3.73 -16.68 1.27
N MET A 75 -4.70 -15.95 1.82
CA MET A 75 -5.61 -16.47 2.86
C MET A 75 -6.53 -17.58 2.35
N ARG A 76 -6.87 -17.60 1.07
CA ARG A 76 -7.78 -18.61 0.48
C ARG A 76 -7.09 -19.92 0.11
N ASN A 77 -5.80 -19.90 -0.22
CA ASN A 77 -5.05 -21.11 -0.59
C ASN A 77 -4.08 -21.52 0.52
N THR A 78 -4.63 -22.19 1.54
CA THR A 78 -3.91 -22.63 2.74
C THR A 78 -2.84 -23.67 2.45
N GLU A 79 -3.06 -24.57 1.49
CA GLU A 79 -2.08 -25.63 1.19
C GLU A 79 -0.81 -25.08 0.55
N ARG A 80 -0.93 -24.09 -0.35
CA ARG A 80 0.23 -23.50 -1.04
C ARG A 80 0.95 -22.43 -0.22
N TYR A 81 0.23 -21.70 0.63
CA TYR A 81 0.77 -20.52 1.32
C TYR A 81 0.76 -20.64 2.85
N GLN A 82 0.74 -21.85 3.40
CA GLN A 82 0.66 -22.11 4.84
C GLN A 82 1.67 -21.28 5.67
N LEU A 83 2.95 -21.26 5.26
CA LEU A 83 4.01 -20.50 5.95
C LEU A 83 3.72 -18.99 5.93
N LEU A 84 3.35 -18.44 4.78
CA LEU A 84 3.01 -17.03 4.62
C LEU A 84 1.80 -16.64 5.49
N GLN A 85 0.80 -17.52 5.60
CA GLN A 85 -0.35 -17.29 6.47
C GLN A 85 0.04 -17.23 7.95
N VAL A 86 0.91 -18.14 8.40
CA VAL A 86 1.41 -18.19 9.78
C VAL A 86 2.16 -16.90 10.12
N ILE A 87 3.03 -16.43 9.22
CA ILE A 87 3.77 -15.17 9.36
C ILE A 87 2.80 -13.99 9.40
N LEU A 88 1.84 -13.92 8.47
CA LEU A 88 0.91 -12.79 8.36
C LEU A 88 -0.05 -12.69 9.55
N GLN A 89 -0.46 -13.84 10.11
CA GLN A 89 -1.33 -13.91 11.29
C GLN A 89 -0.56 -13.62 12.59
N GLY A 90 0.76 -13.43 12.55
CA GLY A 90 1.57 -13.26 13.75
C GLY A 90 1.56 -14.51 14.65
N LYS A 91 1.13 -15.67 14.12
CA LYS A 91 1.21 -16.96 14.80
C LYS A 91 2.63 -17.47 14.69
N ILE A 92 3.58 -16.72 15.22
CA ILE A 92 4.89 -17.27 15.53
C ILE A 92 4.57 -18.40 16.51
N LEU A 93 4.74 -19.66 16.10
CA LEU A 93 4.67 -20.83 17.00
C LEU A 93 5.87 -20.76 17.94
N GLY A 94 5.93 -19.70 18.75
CA GLY A 94 6.82 -19.59 19.86
C GLY A 94 6.34 -20.59 20.89
N ARG A 95 7.07 -21.70 21.02
CA ARG A 95 7.14 -22.40 22.30
C ARG A 95 7.59 -21.36 23.32
N ARG A 96 6.64 -20.76 24.03
CA ARG A 96 6.93 -20.11 25.31
C ARG A 96 7.42 -21.23 26.21
N GLY A 97 8.72 -21.26 26.48
CA GLY A 97 9.27 -22.06 27.58
C GLY A 97 8.60 -21.56 28.85
N VAL A 98 7.69 -22.35 29.39
CA VAL A 98 7.16 -22.15 30.74
C VAL A 98 8.35 -22.40 31.66
N GLY A 99 8.80 -21.36 32.37
CA GLY A 99 9.80 -21.52 33.42
C GLY A 99 9.25 -22.47 34.47
N GLU A 100 9.94 -23.59 34.67
CA GLU A 100 9.67 -24.50 35.77
C GLU A 100 9.94 -23.77 37.09
N GLY A 101 8.87 -23.46 37.82
CA GLY A 101 8.97 -23.04 39.21
C GLY A 101 9.33 -24.26 40.05
N VAL A 102 10.60 -24.33 40.46
CA VAL A 102 11.05 -25.22 41.52
C VAL A 102 10.41 -24.76 42.82
N SER A 103 9.40 -25.49 43.31
CA SER A 103 8.93 -25.38 44.69
C SER A 103 9.52 -26.55 45.49
N HIS A 104 10.58 -26.25 46.24
CA HIS A 104 10.92 -27.02 47.44
C HIS A 104 9.85 -26.75 48.49
N GLY A 105 9.36 -27.83 49.12
CA GLY A 105 8.40 -27.81 50.23
C GLY A 105 7.97 -29.22 50.57
#